data_AF-A0A2K9H5X6-F1
#
_entry.id   AF-A0A2K9H5X6-F1
#
_cell.length_a   1.000
_cell.length_b   1.000
_cell.length_c   1.000
_cell.angle_alpha   90.00
_cell.angle_beta   90.00
_cell.angle_gamma   90.00
#
_symmetry.space_group_name_H-M   'P 1'
#
loop_
_entity.id
_entity.type
_entity.pdbx_description
1 polymer ?
#
loop_
_entity_poly.entity_id
_entity_poly.type
_entity_poly.pdbx_seq_one_letter_code
_entity_poly.pdbx_strand_id
1 'polypeptide(L)'
;MKNRKLVLSLVALAGLSSLSAQAQTNNTEKPHETIMQRVDTLAKKVGAAVKQAETTEKTKLNADKKRIKTDLANDKQKIDKVYQDNKEKFDTDVKNAENGLAKGEQKVKNTYRKDKAKVKQGIAKDKQKVRNAYRKDKAKVKAGVKKVKQGLAKDGQKIKNTYNKDKAKVKAFFKKKK
;
A
#
# COMPACT_ATOMS: atom_id res chain seq x y z
N MET A 1 32.84 14.48 38.01
CA MET A 1 33.01 14.40 39.48
C MET A 1 33.59 13.08 39.99
N LYS A 2 33.25 11.91 39.42
CA LYS A 2 33.76 10.60 39.87
C LYS A 2 35.29 10.46 39.75
N ASN A 3 35.89 10.90 38.63
CA ASN A 3 37.34 10.71 38.40
C ASN A 3 38.22 11.61 39.29
N ARG A 4 37.84 12.88 39.51
CA ARG A 4 38.53 13.77 40.47
C ARG A 4 38.52 13.23 41.90
N LYS A 5 37.40 12.62 42.33
CA LYS A 5 37.31 11.95 43.63
C LYS A 5 38.20 10.71 43.70
N LEU A 6 38.35 9.98 42.60
CA LEU A 6 39.25 8.82 42.51
C LEU A 6 40.73 9.23 42.58
N VAL A 7 41.12 10.30 41.88
CA VAL A 7 42.49 10.85 41.91
C VAL A 7 42.85 11.38 43.30
N LEU A 8 41.95 12.13 43.95
CA LEU A 8 42.18 12.56 45.35
C LEU A 8 42.34 11.37 46.31
N SER A 9 41.54 10.31 46.14
CA SER A 9 41.62 9.10 46.96
C SER A 9 42.94 8.33 46.75
N LEU A 10 43.41 8.23 45.49
CA LEU A 10 44.68 7.57 45.17
C LEU A 10 45.89 8.32 45.73
N VAL A 11 45.83 9.66 45.71
CA VAL A 11 46.86 10.54 46.29
C VAL A 11 46.89 10.43 47.81
N ALA A 12 45.74 10.29 48.48
CA ALA A 12 45.67 10.04 49.92
C ALA A 12 46.26 8.67 50.31
N LEU A 13 46.03 7.62 49.51
CA LEU A 13 46.60 6.29 49.76
C LEU A 13 48.12 6.23 49.56
N ALA A 14 48.65 6.91 48.54
CA ALA A 14 50.09 7.03 48.31
C ALA A 14 50.78 7.84 49.43
N GLY A 15 50.10 8.84 49.99
CA GLY A 15 50.56 9.57 51.18
C GLY A 15 50.69 8.66 52.41
N LEU A 16 49.67 7.83 52.69
CA LEU A 16 49.69 6.91 53.85
C LEU A 16 50.75 5.80 53.73
N SER A 17 50.97 5.27 52.53
CA SER A 17 51.95 4.19 52.31
C SER A 17 53.41 4.67 52.39
N SER A 18 53.68 5.95 52.15
CA SER A 18 55.00 6.54 52.42
C SER A 18 55.27 6.79 53.90
N LEU A 19 54.22 6.90 54.72
CA LEU A 19 54.34 7.10 56.17
C LEU A 19 54.73 5.80 56.89
N SER A 20 54.25 4.64 56.42
CA SER A 20 54.60 3.33 57.00
C SER A 20 56.01 2.85 56.61
N ALA A 21 56.50 3.19 55.42
CA ALA A 21 57.87 2.84 55.00
C ALA A 21 58.94 3.71 55.69
N GLN A 22 58.65 4.97 56.00
CA GLN A 22 59.62 5.88 56.59
C GLN A 22 59.73 5.78 58.12
N ALA A 23 58.83 5.04 58.77
CA ALA A 23 58.94 4.68 60.19
C ALA A 23 59.86 3.45 60.42
N GLN A 24 60.23 2.73 59.36
CA GLN A 24 60.90 1.41 59.47
C GLN A 24 62.37 1.39 59.03
N THR A 25 62.97 2.53 58.68
CA THR A 25 64.41 2.64 58.37
C THR A 25 65.08 3.83 59.07
N ASN A 26 64.89 3.96 60.38
CA ASN A 26 65.87 4.66 61.21
C ASN A 26 66.98 3.67 61.53
N ASN A 27 67.93 3.50 60.61
CA ASN A 27 69.33 3.26 60.92
C ASN A 27 70.14 3.46 59.63
N THR A 28 71.23 4.20 59.75
CA THR A 28 72.30 4.49 58.76
C THR A 28 72.09 5.58 57.69
N GLU A 29 72.75 6.73 57.97
CA GLU A 29 73.48 7.62 57.04
C GLU A 29 72.77 8.66 56.15
N LYS A 30 71.74 9.34 56.65
CA LYS A 30 71.48 10.75 56.25
C LYS A 30 71.20 11.60 57.47
N PRO A 31 71.66 12.87 57.54
CA PRO A 31 71.27 13.77 58.63
C PRO A 31 69.74 13.77 58.75
N HIS A 32 69.22 13.71 59.97
CA HIS A 32 67.77 13.68 60.22
C HIS A 32 67.09 14.85 59.52
N GLU A 33 66.50 14.60 58.34
CA GLU A 33 65.66 15.59 57.68
C GLU A 33 64.53 15.97 58.64
N THR A 34 64.34 17.27 58.84
CA THR A 34 63.23 17.76 59.66
C THR A 34 61.92 17.33 59.01
N ILE A 35 60.86 17.07 59.79
CA ILE A 35 59.52 16.72 59.30
C ILE A 35 59.07 17.64 58.15
N MET A 36 59.41 18.94 58.23
CA MET A 36 59.16 19.92 57.15
C MET A 36 59.78 19.52 55.79
N GLN A 37 61.02 19.03 55.74
CA GLN A 37 61.69 18.65 54.49
C GLN A 37 61.03 17.44 53.83
N ARG A 38 60.54 16.49 54.65
CA ARG A 38 59.76 15.34 54.18
C ARG A 38 58.41 15.77 53.60
N VAL A 39 57.73 16.70 54.29
CA VAL A 39 56.47 17.31 53.82
C VAL A 39 56.67 18.05 52.51
N ASP A 40 57.73 18.87 52.39
CA ASP A 40 58.05 19.61 51.17
C ASP A 40 58.35 18.68 49.98
N THR A 41 59.11 17.60 50.24
CA THR A 41 59.41 16.60 49.22
C THR A 41 58.15 15.87 48.77
N LEU A 42 57.25 15.54 49.69
CA LEU A 42 55.97 14.91 49.37
C LEU A 42 55.07 15.87 48.57
N ALA A 43 54.98 17.13 48.98
CA ALA A 43 54.22 18.16 48.26
C ALA A 43 54.71 18.32 46.82
N LYS A 44 56.03 18.32 46.60
CA LYS A 44 56.64 18.36 45.26
C LYS A 44 56.28 17.12 44.42
N LYS A 45 56.36 15.91 45.01
CA LYS A 45 56.01 14.65 44.33
C LYS A 45 54.53 14.59 43.96
N VAL A 46 53.64 14.98 44.87
CA VAL A 46 52.19 15.05 44.63
C VAL A 46 51.89 16.08 43.54
N GLY A 47 52.49 17.27 43.61
CA GLY A 47 52.32 18.30 42.58
C GLY A 47 52.77 17.84 41.18
N ALA A 48 53.89 17.11 41.09
CA ALA A 48 54.36 16.53 39.83
C ALA A 48 53.40 15.46 39.28
N ALA A 49 52.94 14.53 40.13
CA ALA A 49 52.01 13.48 39.74
C ALA A 49 50.67 14.05 39.25
N VAL A 50 50.14 15.08 39.92
CA VAL A 50 48.90 15.77 39.51
C VAL A 50 49.07 16.41 38.13
N LYS A 51 50.19 17.10 37.86
CA LYS A 51 50.47 17.72 36.56
C LYS A 51 50.56 16.68 35.43
N GLN A 52 51.20 15.54 35.70
CA GLN A 52 51.28 14.45 34.72
C GLN A 52 49.91 13.82 34.44
N ALA A 53 49.10 13.59 35.48
CA ALA A 53 47.74 13.07 35.33
C ALA A 53 46.85 14.04 34.53
N GLU A 54 46.92 15.34 34.83
CA GLU A 54 46.18 16.38 34.10
C GLU A 54 46.57 16.41 32.61
N THR A 55 47.86 16.35 32.31
CA THR A 55 48.37 16.32 30.93
C THR A 55 47.90 15.06 30.19
N THR A 56 47.90 13.92 30.87
CA THR A 56 47.44 12.64 30.32
C THR A 56 45.95 12.66 30.01
N GLU A 57 45.11 13.14 30.95
CA GLU A 57 43.66 13.25 30.73
C GLU A 57 43.33 14.24 29.61
N LYS A 58 44.00 15.40 29.58
CA LYS A 58 43.81 16.40 28.51
C LYS A 58 44.14 15.83 27.13
N THR A 59 45.18 15.02 27.04
CA THR A 59 45.57 14.35 25.77
C THR A 59 44.52 13.35 25.32
N LYS A 60 44.02 12.51 26.24
CA LYS A 60 42.93 11.55 25.95
C LYS A 60 41.65 12.25 25.51
N LEU A 61 41.22 13.29 26.23
CA LEU A 61 40.04 14.08 25.88
C LEU A 61 40.15 14.72 24.48
N ASN A 62 41.34 15.19 24.11
CA ASN A 62 41.57 15.74 22.77
C ASN A 62 41.51 14.65 21.68
N ALA A 63 42.00 13.45 21.95
CA ALA A 63 41.90 12.31 21.03
C ALA A 63 40.44 11.87 20.85
N ASP A 64 39.71 11.72 21.95
CA ASP A 64 38.29 11.34 21.95
C ASP A 64 37.44 12.37 21.20
N LYS A 65 37.69 13.68 21.44
CA LYS A 65 37.02 14.77 20.71
C LYS A 65 37.22 14.67 19.21
N LYS A 66 38.44 14.34 18.74
CA LYS A 66 38.73 14.15 17.31
C LYS A 66 37.99 12.93 16.76
N ARG A 67 38.04 11.80 17.47
CA ARG A 67 37.36 10.57 17.07
C ARG A 67 35.85 10.77 16.94
N ILE A 68 35.20 11.35 17.95
CA ILE A 68 33.75 11.62 17.95
C ILE A 68 33.37 12.52 16.78
N LYS A 69 34.17 13.54 16.46
CA LYS A 69 33.91 14.43 15.32
C LYS A 69 33.94 13.66 13.99
N THR A 70 34.89 12.75 13.82
CA THR A 70 35.00 11.91 12.63
C THR A 70 33.85 10.91 12.54
N ASP A 71 33.52 10.23 13.64
CA ASP A 71 32.43 9.26 13.71
C ASP A 71 31.09 9.94 13.36
N LEU A 72 30.84 11.13 13.92
CA LEU A 72 29.64 11.91 13.62
C LEU A 72 29.55 12.34 12.14
N ALA A 73 30.67 12.69 11.52
CA ALA A 73 30.71 13.03 10.10
C ALA A 73 30.41 11.81 9.22
N ASN A 74 30.98 10.65 9.57
CA ASN A 74 30.75 9.39 8.86
C ASN A 74 29.29 8.94 8.99
N ASP A 75 28.71 9.02 10.19
CA ASP A 75 27.32 8.63 10.41
C ASP A 75 26.35 9.58 9.70
N LYS A 76 26.64 10.88 9.65
CA LYS A 76 25.88 11.83 8.83
C LYS A 76 25.89 11.43 7.35
N GLN A 77 27.04 11.07 6.80
CA GLN A 77 27.16 10.62 5.41
C GLN A 77 26.37 9.33 5.15
N LYS A 78 26.41 8.36 6.07
CA LYS A 78 25.62 7.13 5.95
C LYS A 78 24.12 7.40 5.97
N ILE A 79 23.67 8.27 6.88
CA ILE A 79 22.25 8.67 6.97
C ILE A 79 21.81 9.36 5.68
N ASP A 80 22.60 10.32 5.19
CA ASP A 80 22.31 11.04 3.94
C ASP A 80 22.20 10.07 2.75
N LYS A 81 23.10 9.08 2.68
CA LYS A 81 23.05 8.04 1.63
C LYS A 81 21.78 7.19 1.74
N VAL A 82 21.47 6.65 2.93
CA VAL A 82 20.25 5.84 3.14
C VAL A 82 18.99 6.62 2.79
N TYR A 83 18.95 7.92 3.11
CA TYR A 83 17.84 8.77 2.75
C TYR A 83 17.67 8.89 1.22
N GLN A 84 18.75 9.15 0.48
CA GLN A 84 18.70 9.24 -0.99
C GLN A 84 18.33 7.90 -1.64
N ASP A 85 18.96 6.80 -1.22
CA ASP A 85 18.68 5.46 -1.74
C ASP A 85 17.19 5.09 -1.53
N ASN A 86 16.65 5.38 -0.34
CA ASN A 86 15.24 5.13 -0.05
C ASN A 86 14.29 6.05 -0.84
N LYS A 87 14.67 7.32 -1.02
CA LYS A 87 13.89 8.25 -1.83
C LYS A 87 13.79 7.78 -3.28
N GLU A 88 14.91 7.38 -3.88
CA GLU A 88 14.93 6.86 -5.26
C GLU A 88 14.14 5.56 -5.41
N LYS A 89 14.28 4.65 -4.43
CA LYS A 89 13.48 3.40 -4.40
C LYS A 89 11.98 3.71 -4.31
N PHE A 90 11.59 4.63 -3.43
CA PHE A 90 10.20 5.04 -3.28
C PHE A 90 9.65 5.66 -4.59
N ASP A 91 10.39 6.60 -5.20
CA ASP A 91 10.00 7.24 -6.46
C ASP A 91 9.82 6.19 -7.58
N THR A 92 10.66 5.16 -7.60
CA THR A 92 10.56 4.03 -8.55
C THR A 92 9.35 3.15 -8.27
N ASP A 93 9.11 2.78 -7.01
CA ASP A 93 7.96 1.97 -6.60
C ASP A 93 6.64 2.68 -6.92
N VAL A 94 6.56 3.99 -6.68
CA VAL A 94 5.41 4.84 -7.05
C VAL A 94 5.17 4.81 -8.56
N LYS A 95 6.21 5.04 -9.38
CA LYS A 95 6.11 4.97 -10.85
C LYS A 95 5.61 3.61 -11.33
N ASN A 96 6.10 2.53 -10.73
CA ASN A 96 5.68 1.18 -11.08
C ASN A 96 4.20 0.95 -10.74
N ALA A 97 3.75 1.43 -9.58
CA ALA A 97 2.35 1.36 -9.17
C ALA A 97 1.42 2.17 -10.11
N GLU A 98 1.80 3.40 -10.45
CA GLU A 98 1.06 4.25 -11.40
C GLU A 98 0.92 3.58 -12.77
N ASN A 99 2.03 3.03 -13.30
CA ASN A 99 2.02 2.28 -14.56
C ASN A 99 1.13 1.03 -14.48
N GLY A 100 1.13 0.33 -13.34
CA GLY A 100 0.26 -0.81 -13.08
C GLY A 100 -1.23 -0.43 -13.12
N LEU A 101 -1.58 0.65 -12.43
CA LEU A 101 -2.95 1.20 -12.40
C LEU A 101 -3.42 1.63 -13.79
N ALA A 102 -2.59 2.37 -14.54
CA ALA A 102 -2.91 2.80 -15.90
C ALA A 102 -3.18 1.62 -16.85
N LYS A 103 -2.36 0.56 -16.77
CA LYS A 103 -2.57 -0.68 -17.53
C LYS A 103 -3.86 -1.39 -17.12
N GLY A 104 -4.16 -1.43 -15.82
CA GLY A 104 -5.38 -2.01 -15.26
C GLY A 104 -6.63 -1.27 -15.77
N GLU A 105 -6.63 0.05 -15.68
CA GLU A 105 -7.73 0.91 -16.13
C GLU A 105 -8.00 0.72 -17.63
N GLN A 106 -6.95 0.68 -18.46
CA GLN A 106 -7.10 0.47 -19.89
C GLN A 106 -7.68 -0.91 -20.24
N LYS A 107 -7.30 -1.97 -19.50
CA LYS A 107 -7.90 -3.29 -19.66
C LYS A 107 -9.39 -3.28 -19.36
N VAL A 108 -9.80 -2.66 -18.25
CA VAL A 108 -11.22 -2.53 -17.87
C VAL A 108 -12.01 -1.78 -18.94
N LYS A 109 -11.51 -0.62 -19.40
CA LYS A 109 -12.13 0.16 -20.47
C LYS A 109 -12.30 -0.66 -21.76
N ASN A 110 -11.29 -1.44 -22.14
CA ASN A 110 -11.35 -2.27 -23.34
C ASN A 110 -12.36 -3.41 -23.23
N THR A 111 -12.43 -4.10 -22.09
CA THR A 111 -13.42 -5.16 -21.84
C THR A 111 -14.83 -4.58 -21.88
N TYR A 112 -15.06 -3.47 -21.16
CA TYR A 112 -16.37 -2.80 -21.16
C TYR A 112 -16.83 -2.39 -22.57
N ARG A 113 -15.94 -1.81 -23.39
CA ARG A 113 -16.26 -1.45 -24.78
C ARG A 113 -16.65 -2.68 -25.61
N LYS A 114 -15.90 -3.79 -25.49
CA LYS A 114 -16.17 -5.05 -26.21
C LYS A 114 -17.53 -5.62 -25.82
N ASP A 115 -17.83 -5.68 -24.53
CA ASP A 115 -19.07 -6.29 -24.06
C ASP A 115 -20.28 -5.41 -24.39
N LYS A 116 -20.15 -4.08 -24.26
CA LYS A 116 -21.17 -3.13 -24.71
C LYS A 116 -21.50 -3.32 -26.20
N ALA A 117 -20.50 -3.57 -27.04
CA ALA A 117 -20.72 -3.83 -28.47
C ALA A 117 -21.43 -5.17 -28.71
N LYS A 118 -21.03 -6.24 -28.01
CA LYS A 118 -21.70 -7.55 -28.09
C LYS A 118 -23.16 -7.49 -27.69
N VAL A 119 -23.47 -6.81 -26.57
CA VAL A 119 -24.85 -6.61 -26.10
C VAL A 119 -25.68 -5.86 -27.14
N LYS A 120 -25.17 -4.75 -27.70
CA LYS A 120 -25.85 -4.02 -28.78
C LYS A 120 -26.13 -4.91 -30.00
N GLN A 121 -25.16 -5.73 -30.40
CA GLN A 121 -25.32 -6.65 -31.52
C GLN A 121 -26.38 -7.73 -31.24
N GLY A 122 -26.38 -8.29 -30.02
CA GLY A 122 -27.39 -9.27 -29.58
C GLY A 122 -28.80 -8.70 -29.64
N ILE A 123 -29.00 -7.52 -29.04
CA ILE A 123 -30.29 -6.82 -29.05
C ILE A 123 -30.75 -6.54 -30.49
N ALA A 124 -29.86 -6.12 -31.39
CA ALA A 124 -30.21 -5.87 -32.79
C ALA A 124 -30.68 -7.14 -33.51
N LYS A 125 -29.97 -8.26 -33.30
CA LYS A 125 -30.32 -9.57 -33.87
C LYS A 125 -31.69 -10.03 -33.38
N ASP A 126 -31.94 -9.95 -32.07
CA ASP A 126 -33.21 -10.41 -31.50
C ASP A 126 -34.38 -9.51 -31.89
N LYS A 127 -34.17 -8.18 -31.95
CA LYS A 127 -35.16 -7.23 -32.50
C LYS A 127 -35.53 -7.54 -33.94
N GLN A 128 -34.58 -8.03 -34.74
CA GLN A 128 -34.86 -8.46 -36.13
C GLN A 128 -35.62 -9.79 -36.19
N LYS A 129 -35.25 -10.77 -35.36
CA LYS A 129 -35.99 -12.04 -35.25
C LYS A 129 -37.45 -11.81 -34.86
N VAL A 130 -37.70 -11.01 -33.83
CA VAL A 130 -39.05 -10.67 -33.36
C VAL A 130 -39.86 -9.98 -34.48
N ARG A 131 -39.28 -8.99 -35.16
CA ARG A 131 -39.96 -8.32 -36.29
C ARG A 131 -40.31 -9.28 -37.43
N ASN A 132 -39.43 -10.21 -37.75
CA ASN A 132 -39.67 -11.20 -38.80
C ASN A 132 -40.75 -12.22 -38.42
N ALA A 133 -40.73 -12.70 -37.17
CA ALA A 133 -41.78 -13.58 -36.65
C ALA A 133 -43.15 -12.90 -36.68
N TYR A 134 -43.24 -11.69 -36.13
CA TYR A 134 -44.47 -10.90 -36.14
C TYR A 134 -45.01 -10.67 -37.57
N ARG A 135 -44.14 -10.35 -38.53
CA ARG A 135 -44.55 -10.15 -39.94
C ARG A 135 -45.13 -11.44 -40.53
N LYS A 136 -44.52 -12.60 -40.26
CA LYS A 136 -45.00 -13.91 -40.73
C LYS A 136 -46.38 -14.22 -40.15
N ASP A 137 -46.56 -14.04 -38.85
CA ASP A 137 -47.81 -14.37 -38.19
C ASP A 137 -48.94 -13.42 -38.60
N LYS A 138 -48.65 -12.13 -38.75
CA LYS A 138 -49.59 -11.15 -39.30
C LYS A 138 -50.07 -11.53 -40.70
N ALA A 139 -49.20 -12.07 -41.55
CA ALA A 139 -49.56 -12.54 -42.88
C ALA A 139 -50.47 -13.80 -42.82
N LYS A 140 -50.14 -14.76 -41.95
CA LYS A 140 -50.96 -15.96 -41.74
C LYS A 140 -52.37 -15.61 -41.24
N VAL A 141 -52.47 -14.70 -40.27
CA VAL A 141 -53.76 -14.22 -39.75
C VAL A 141 -54.58 -13.56 -40.87
N LYS A 142 -53.98 -12.65 -41.66
CA LYS A 142 -54.66 -12.03 -42.80
C LYS A 142 -55.18 -13.06 -43.81
N ALA A 143 -54.39 -14.09 -44.11
CA ALA A 143 -54.80 -15.17 -45.01
C ALA A 143 -55.96 -16.00 -44.41
N GLY A 144 -55.88 -16.32 -43.12
CA GLY A 144 -56.95 -17.04 -42.40
C GLY A 144 -58.27 -16.26 -42.43
N VAL A 145 -58.23 -14.96 -42.12
CA VAL A 145 -59.41 -14.09 -42.18
C VAL A 145 -60.03 -14.06 -43.58
N LYS A 146 -59.21 -13.99 -44.63
CA LYS A 146 -59.69 -14.02 -46.02
C LYS A 146 -60.41 -15.33 -46.34
N LYS A 147 -59.86 -16.48 -45.90
CA LYS A 147 -60.50 -17.80 -46.09
C LYS A 147 -61.84 -17.90 -45.35
N VAL A 148 -61.89 -17.44 -44.11
CA VAL A 148 -63.15 -17.42 -43.32
C VAL A 148 -64.22 -16.58 -44.00
N LYS A 149 -63.88 -15.37 -44.47
CA LYS A 149 -64.82 -14.51 -45.21
C LYS A 149 -65.35 -15.19 -46.48
N GLN A 150 -64.49 -15.88 -47.22
CA GLN A 150 -64.90 -16.62 -48.42
C GLN A 150 -65.79 -17.82 -48.10
N GLY A 151 -65.53 -18.53 -46.99
CA GLY A 151 -66.38 -19.62 -46.50
C GLY A 151 -67.78 -19.12 -46.15
N LEU A 152 -67.87 -18.08 -45.32
CA LEU A 152 -69.13 -17.45 -44.93
C LEU A 152 -69.95 -16.97 -46.13
N ALA A 153 -69.31 -16.38 -47.16
CA ALA A 153 -70.00 -15.95 -48.37
C ALA A 153 -70.62 -17.13 -49.14
N LYS A 154 -69.87 -18.24 -49.30
CA LYS A 154 -70.37 -19.45 -49.96
C LYS A 154 -71.52 -20.08 -49.18
N ASP A 155 -71.40 -20.17 -47.86
CA ASP A 155 -72.42 -20.77 -47.00
C ASP A 155 -73.69 -19.92 -46.98
N GLY A 156 -73.56 -18.59 -46.91
CA GLY A 156 -74.69 -17.68 -47.05
C GLY A 156 -75.44 -17.85 -48.38
N GLN A 157 -74.72 -18.06 -49.48
CA GLN A 157 -75.33 -18.29 -50.79
C GLN A 157 -76.04 -19.64 -50.89
N LYS A 158 -75.47 -20.71 -50.30
CA LYS A 158 -76.15 -22.01 -50.18
C LYS A 158 -77.45 -21.90 -49.40
N ILE A 159 -77.43 -21.23 -48.23
CA ILE A 159 -78.62 -21.02 -47.39
C ILE A 159 -79.72 -20.29 -48.17
N LYS A 160 -79.37 -19.21 -48.89
CA LYS A 160 -80.31 -18.44 -49.71
C LYS A 160 -80.95 -19.29 -50.81
N ASN A 161 -80.14 -20.11 -51.49
CA ASN A 161 -80.62 -21.01 -52.54
C ASN A 161 -81.57 -22.09 -51.99
N THR A 162 -81.23 -22.72 -50.87
CA THR A 162 -82.08 -23.71 -50.19
C THR A 162 -83.41 -23.08 -49.78
N TYR A 163 -83.37 -21.91 -49.11
CA TYR A 163 -84.58 -21.18 -48.72
C TYR A 163 -85.49 -20.89 -49.91
N ASN A 164 -84.94 -20.37 -51.02
CA ASN A 164 -85.73 -20.06 -52.22
C ASN A 164 -86.37 -21.31 -52.84
N LYS A 165 -85.63 -22.43 -52.87
CA LYS A 165 -86.12 -23.71 -53.35
C LYS A 165 -87.28 -24.22 -52.50
N ASP A 166 -87.14 -24.18 -51.18
CA ASP A 166 -88.18 -24.68 -50.27
C ASP A 166 -89.40 -23.76 -50.25
N LYS A 167 -89.20 -22.43 -50.31
CA LYS A 167 -90.29 -21.45 -50.49
C LYS A 167 -91.11 -21.72 -51.76
N ALA A 168 -90.44 -22.05 -52.87
CA ALA A 168 -91.12 -22.38 -54.13
C ALA A 168 -91.95 -23.66 -54.02
N LYS A 169 -91.41 -24.72 -53.39
CA LYS A 169 -92.15 -25.97 -53.13
C LYS A 169 -93.39 -25.73 -52.29
N VAL A 170 -93.29 -24.95 -51.21
CA VAL A 170 -94.43 -24.61 -50.35
C VAL A 170 -95.51 -23.88 -51.16
N LYS A 171 -95.12 -22.86 -51.94
CA LYS A 171 -96.07 -22.16 -52.83
C LYS A 171 -96.77 -23.11 -53.81
N ALA A 172 -96.03 -24.04 -54.41
CA ALA A 172 -96.60 -25.02 -55.35
C ALA A 172 -97.58 -25.98 -54.66
N PHE A 173 -97.28 -26.42 -53.44
CA PHE A 173 -98.17 -27.28 -52.66
C PHE A 173 -99.53 -26.62 -52.38
N PHE A 174 -99.54 -25.35 -51.96
CA PHE A 174 -100.79 -24.62 -51.70
C PHE A 174 -101.59 -24.31 -52.98
N LYS A 175 -100.94 -24.19 -54.14
CA LYS A 175 -101.64 -24.06 -55.44
C LYS A 175 -102.37 -25.33 -55.88
N LYS A 176 -101.88 -26.52 -55.51
CA LYS A 176 -102.52 -27.81 -55.85
C LYS A 176 -103.70 -28.17 -54.95
N LYS A 177 -103.84 -27.51 -53.80
CA LYS A 177 -104.92 -27.74 -52.82
C LYS A 177 -106.08 -26.73 -52.92
N LYS A 178 -106.01 -25.80 -53.85
CA LYS A 178 -107.12 -24.94 -54.29
C LYS A 178 -107.58 -25.43 -55.64
#